data_AF-A0A6N4GZY1-F1
#
_entry.id   AF-A0A6N4GZY1-F1
#
_cell.length_a   1.000
_cell.length_b   1.000
_cell.length_c   1.000
_cell.angle_alpha   90.00
_cell.angle_beta   90.00
_cell.angle_gamma   90.00
#
_symmetry.space_group_name_H-M   'P 1'
#
loop_
_entity.id
_entity.type
_entity.pdbx_description
1 polymer ?
#
loop_
_entity_poly.entity_id
_entity_poly.type
_entity_poly.pdbx_seq_one_letter_code
_entity_poly.pdbx_strand_id
1 'polypeptide(L)'
;MDKSQTTQAMKKIILICCTLFLFSNVWSAAMLDGKAKETTVFIALIKIYKGPRPRSMEFVPSCEYVGTVGSLKIDFGYNPGQYTVLVVNGMTGEQWFEMGDTDKMEMDISGDPGNYSIDIETESGDTFTGNFTLQ
;
A
#
# COMPACT_ATOMS: atom_id res chain seq x y z
N MET A 1 -3.48 23.25 -55.16
CA MET A 1 -3.40 22.68 -53.80
C MET A 1 -4.73 22.00 -53.53
N ASP A 2 -4.74 20.68 -53.69
CA ASP A 2 -5.96 19.88 -53.84
C ASP A 2 -6.62 19.62 -52.46
N LYS A 3 -7.73 20.30 -52.19
CA LYS A 3 -8.54 20.13 -50.96
C LYS A 3 -9.06 18.69 -50.79
N SER A 4 -9.08 17.90 -51.87
CA SER A 4 -9.52 16.50 -51.86
C SER A 4 -8.54 15.60 -51.09
N GLN A 5 -7.24 15.77 -51.31
CA GLN A 5 -6.21 14.94 -50.68
C GLN A 5 -6.07 15.18 -49.17
N THR A 6 -6.19 16.44 -48.73
CA THR A 6 -6.17 16.79 -47.29
C THR A 6 -7.36 16.21 -46.54
N THR A 7 -8.53 16.14 -47.18
CA THR A 7 -9.76 15.61 -46.55
C THR A 7 -9.73 14.09 -46.42
N GLN A 8 -9.12 13.41 -47.40
CA GLN A 8 -8.95 11.96 -47.35
C GLN A 8 -7.87 11.55 -46.34
N ALA A 9 -6.81 12.34 -46.19
CA ALA A 9 -5.78 12.14 -45.16
C ALA A 9 -6.33 12.34 -43.73
N MET A 10 -7.14 13.39 -43.51
CA MET A 10 -7.79 13.64 -42.21
C MET A 10 -8.71 12.50 -41.77
N LYS A 11 -9.49 11.93 -42.70
CA LYS A 11 -10.38 10.79 -42.40
C LYS A 11 -9.61 9.53 -41.97
N LYS A 12 -8.42 9.28 -42.56
CA LYS A 12 -7.58 8.14 -42.18
C LYS A 12 -6.96 8.31 -40.79
N ILE A 13 -6.53 9.52 -40.45
CA ILE A 13 -5.92 9.80 -39.14
C ILE A 13 -6.96 9.67 -38.00
N ILE A 14 -8.17 10.19 -38.20
CA ILE A 14 -9.25 10.08 -37.20
C ILE A 14 -9.67 8.61 -36.98
N LEU A 15 -9.71 7.81 -38.05
CA LEU A 15 -10.08 6.39 -37.93
C LEU A 15 -9.03 5.56 -37.17
N ILE A 16 -7.74 5.91 -37.27
CA ILE A 16 -6.64 5.26 -36.54
C ILE A 16 -6.66 5.63 -35.05
N CYS A 17 -7.02 6.86 -34.69
CA CYS A 17 -7.15 7.26 -33.29
C CYS A 17 -8.33 6.56 -32.58
N CYS A 18 -9.45 6.34 -33.29
CA CYS A 18 -10.60 5.63 -32.70
C CYS A 18 -10.36 4.14 -32.49
N THR A 19 -9.51 3.48 -33.28
CA THR A 19 -9.17 2.07 -33.04
C THR A 19 -8.17 1.91 -31.90
N LEU A 20 -7.22 2.85 -31.71
CA LEU A 20 -6.27 2.82 -30.58
C LEU A 20 -6.95 3.01 -29.21
N PHE A 21 -8.03 3.80 -29.14
CA PHE A 21 -8.81 3.96 -27.90
C PHE A 21 -9.70 2.76 -27.53
N LEU A 22 -9.95 1.84 -28.46
CA LEU A 22 -10.73 0.63 -28.19
C LEU A 22 -9.87 -0.56 -27.73
N PHE A 23 -8.54 -0.47 -27.84
CA PHE A 23 -7.62 -1.52 -27.36
C PHE A 23 -7.01 -1.25 -25.97
N SER A 24 -7.17 -0.06 -25.39
CA SER A 24 -6.66 0.21 -24.03
C SER A 24 -7.48 -0.45 -22.92
N ASN A 25 -8.67 -0.97 -23.23
CA ASN A 25 -9.59 -1.55 -22.24
C ASN A 25 -9.68 -3.09 -22.29
N VAL A 26 -8.83 -3.77 -23.07
CA VAL A 26 -8.83 -5.24 -23.14
C VAL A 26 -7.70 -5.85 -22.29
N TRP A 27 -6.85 -5.03 -21.67
CA TRP A 27 -5.77 -5.49 -20.79
C TRP A 27 -6.08 -5.27 -19.31
N SER A 28 -7.29 -5.67 -18.89
CA SER A 28 -7.60 -5.87 -17.46
C SER A 28 -8.42 -7.14 -17.19
N ALA A 29 -8.79 -7.90 -18.21
CA ALA A 29 -9.58 -9.13 -18.05
C ALA A 29 -8.75 -10.43 -18.01
N ALA A 30 -7.43 -10.35 -18.20
CA ALA A 30 -6.53 -11.52 -18.26
C ALA A 30 -5.52 -11.62 -17.10
N MET A 31 -5.77 -10.94 -15.98
CA MET A 31 -5.07 -11.16 -14.70
C MET A 31 -6.00 -11.73 -13.62
N LEU A 32 -7.08 -12.40 -14.01
CA LEU A 32 -8.05 -12.98 -13.07
C LEU A 32 -7.98 -14.51 -12.96
N ASP A 33 -6.88 -15.13 -13.39
CA ASP A 33 -6.65 -16.57 -13.16
C ASP A 33 -5.18 -16.92 -12.86
N GLY A 34 -4.42 -15.95 -12.33
CA GLY A 34 -3.30 -16.29 -11.47
C GLY A 34 -3.89 -16.48 -10.10
N LYS A 35 -3.81 -17.69 -9.51
CA LYS A 35 -4.06 -17.85 -8.08
C LYS A 35 -3.10 -16.91 -7.36
N ALA A 36 -3.53 -15.69 -7.06
CA ALA A 36 -2.80 -14.76 -6.23
C ALA A 36 -2.58 -15.54 -4.93
N LYS A 37 -1.34 -15.97 -4.74
CA LYS A 37 -0.94 -16.70 -3.55
C LYS A 37 -1.29 -15.75 -2.42
N GLU A 38 -2.24 -16.16 -1.59
CA GLU A 38 -2.69 -15.38 -0.44
C GLU A 38 -1.50 -15.26 0.51
N THR A 39 -0.70 -14.22 0.29
CA THR A 39 0.47 -13.91 1.08
C THR A 39 0.03 -12.94 2.15
N THR A 40 -0.31 -13.48 3.31
CA THR A 40 -0.44 -12.71 4.54
C THR A 40 0.90 -12.74 5.27
N VAL A 41 1.46 -11.57 5.57
CA VAL A 41 2.70 -11.44 6.34
C VAL A 41 2.36 -10.83 7.68
N PHE A 42 2.55 -11.58 8.77
CA PHE A 42 2.42 -11.05 10.12
C PHE A 42 3.67 -10.26 10.50
N ILE A 43 3.47 -9.06 11.00
CA ILE A 43 4.52 -8.09 11.29
C ILE A 43 4.65 -7.97 12.81
N ALA A 44 5.81 -8.37 13.32
CA ALA A 44 6.09 -8.28 14.75
C ALA A 44 6.41 -6.83 15.13
N LEU A 45 5.44 -6.16 15.75
CA LEU A 45 5.64 -4.83 16.33
C LEU A 45 6.30 -4.91 17.71
N ILE A 46 7.15 -3.94 18.00
CA ILE A 46 7.85 -3.80 19.28
C ILE A 46 7.62 -2.38 19.78
N LYS A 47 7.13 -2.25 21.02
CA LYS A 47 7.03 -0.96 21.68
C LYS A 47 8.41 -0.43 22.09
N ILE A 48 8.68 0.83 21.80
CA ILE A 48 9.91 1.55 22.15
C ILE A 48 9.71 2.30 23.47
N TYR A 49 10.65 2.12 24.40
CA TYR A 49 10.59 2.73 25.72
C TYR A 49 11.69 3.79 25.88
N LYS A 50 11.32 4.97 26.38
CA LYS A 50 12.27 6.03 26.77
C LYS A 50 12.93 5.76 28.15
N GLY A 51 12.83 4.54 28.65
CA GLY A 51 13.26 4.12 29.99
C GLY A 51 13.27 2.59 30.14
N PRO A 52 13.44 2.08 31.37
CA PRO A 52 13.43 0.63 31.60
C PRO A 52 12.08 0.03 31.18
N ARG A 53 12.13 -1.07 30.43
CA ARG A 53 10.95 -1.81 30.01
C ARG A 53 10.17 -2.34 31.23
N PRO A 54 8.86 -2.07 31.33
CA PRO A 54 8.03 -2.62 32.39
C PRO A 54 8.01 -4.15 32.37
N ARG A 55 7.81 -4.76 33.55
CA ARG A 55 7.70 -6.22 33.71
C ARG A 55 6.27 -6.73 33.53
N SER A 56 5.30 -5.83 33.41
CA SER A 56 3.90 -6.15 33.12
C SER A 56 3.71 -6.47 31.64
N MET A 57 2.65 -7.22 31.34
CA MET A 57 2.18 -7.38 29.96
C MET A 57 1.68 -6.03 29.45
N GLU A 58 2.09 -5.64 28.25
CA GLU A 58 1.62 -4.44 27.57
C GLU A 58 0.93 -4.79 26.27
N PHE A 59 -0.05 -3.97 25.88
CA PHE A 59 -0.72 -4.08 24.60
C PHE A 59 0.22 -3.62 23.48
N VAL A 60 0.40 -4.48 22.50
CA VAL A 60 1.11 -4.18 21.26
C VAL A 60 0.12 -4.41 20.12
N PRO A 61 -0.07 -3.45 19.20
CA PRO A 61 -0.97 -3.64 18.07
C PRO A 61 -0.56 -4.86 17.26
N SER A 62 -1.56 -5.56 16.73
CA SER A 62 -1.31 -6.55 15.68
C SER A 62 -1.16 -5.82 14.34
N CYS A 63 -0.28 -6.32 13.49
CA CYS A 63 -0.05 -5.76 12.17
C CYS A 63 0.17 -6.89 11.16
N GLU A 64 -0.51 -6.81 10.03
CA GLU A 64 -0.37 -7.75 8.93
C GLU A 64 -0.41 -7.06 7.58
N TYR A 65 0.38 -7.54 6.62
CA TYR A 65 0.24 -7.19 5.21
C TYR A 65 -0.62 -8.23 4.50
N VAL A 66 -1.63 -7.78 3.76
CA VAL A 66 -2.54 -8.63 3.00
C VAL A 66 -2.28 -8.44 1.50
N GLY A 67 -1.49 -9.35 0.92
CA GLY A 67 -1.00 -9.22 -0.46
C GLY A 67 -2.08 -9.31 -1.55
N THR A 68 -3.29 -9.80 -1.26
CA THR A 68 -4.39 -9.83 -2.23
C THR A 68 -5.00 -8.46 -2.50
N VAL A 69 -4.89 -7.54 -1.54
CA VAL A 69 -5.39 -6.15 -1.66
C VAL A 69 -4.26 -5.13 -1.72
N GLY A 70 -3.05 -5.50 -1.29
CA GLY A 70 -1.90 -4.59 -1.29
C GLY A 70 -1.90 -3.63 -0.11
N SER A 71 -2.40 -4.07 1.05
CA SER A 71 -2.65 -3.18 2.18
C SER A 71 -2.13 -3.77 3.49
N LEU A 72 -1.64 -2.89 4.35
CA LEU A 72 -1.38 -3.18 5.76
C LEU A 72 -2.66 -2.99 6.57
N LYS A 73 -2.88 -3.93 7.50
CA LYS A 73 -3.95 -3.86 8.49
C LYS A 73 -3.34 -3.79 9.88
N ILE A 74 -3.81 -2.84 10.67
CA ILE A 74 -3.38 -2.63 12.05
C ILE A 74 -4.61 -2.72 12.95
N ASP A 75 -4.52 -3.50 14.02
CA ASP A 75 -5.54 -3.58 15.06
C ASP A 75 -4.87 -3.37 16.42
N PHE A 76 -5.23 -2.28 17.09
CA PHE A 76 -4.67 -1.90 18.39
C PHE A 76 -5.24 -2.77 19.51
N GLY A 77 -6.49 -3.24 19.40
CA GLY A 77 -7.21 -3.93 20.48
C GLY A 77 -7.57 -3.03 21.69
N TYR A 78 -7.32 -1.72 21.59
CA TYR A 78 -7.68 -0.68 22.55
C TYR A 78 -7.90 0.64 21.78
N ASN A 79 -8.44 1.68 22.42
CA ASN A 79 -8.54 3.01 21.81
C ASN A 79 -7.18 3.74 21.87
N PRO A 80 -6.49 3.97 20.74
CA PRO A 80 -5.17 4.60 20.74
C PRO A 80 -5.20 6.13 20.82
N GLY A 81 -6.38 6.76 20.74
CA GLY A 81 -6.47 8.19 20.42
C GLY A 81 -6.06 8.45 18.97
N GLN A 82 -5.52 9.63 18.68
CA GLN A 82 -4.91 9.89 17.37
C GLN A 82 -3.56 9.18 17.25
N TYR A 83 -3.19 8.77 16.05
CA TYR A 83 -1.87 8.19 15.77
C TYR A 83 -1.46 8.42 14.33
N THR A 84 -0.17 8.25 14.09
CA THR A 84 0.46 8.29 12.76
C THR A 84 1.15 6.97 12.47
N VAL A 85 1.15 6.56 11.21
CA VAL A 85 1.88 5.38 10.74
C VAL A 85 2.76 5.78 9.58
N LEU A 86 4.03 5.39 9.63
CA LEU A 86 5.00 5.55 8.55
C LEU A 86 5.53 4.18 8.15
N VAL A 87 5.49 3.88 6.86
CA VAL A 87 6.07 2.67 6.28
C VAL A 87 7.11 3.08 5.25
N VAL A 88 8.27 2.42 5.26
CA VAL A 88 9.38 2.72 4.35
C VAL A 88 9.86 1.43 3.70
N ASN A 89 9.93 1.41 2.36
CA ASN A 89 10.67 0.37 1.65
C ASN A 89 12.17 0.71 1.71
N GLY A 90 12.94 -0.09 2.43
CA GLY A 90 14.37 0.11 2.64
C GLY A 90 15.24 -0.09 1.40
N MET A 91 14.71 -0.64 0.31
CA MET A 91 15.45 -0.79 -0.96
C MET A 91 15.23 0.41 -1.89
N THR A 92 14.01 0.91 -1.98
CA THR A 92 13.65 2.01 -2.90
C THR A 92 13.65 3.38 -2.23
N GLY A 93 13.48 3.42 -0.90
CA GLY A 93 13.26 4.63 -0.13
C GLY A 93 11.84 5.19 -0.24
N GLU A 94 10.92 4.48 -0.91
CA GLU A 94 9.51 4.85 -1.00
C GLU A 94 8.84 4.82 0.38
N GLN A 95 7.92 5.75 0.62
CA GLN A 95 7.30 5.96 1.92
C GLN A 95 5.78 6.09 1.80
N TRP A 96 5.08 5.53 2.78
CA TRP A 96 3.64 5.67 2.95
C TRP A 96 3.36 6.21 4.35
N PHE A 97 2.49 7.20 4.43
CA PHE A 97 2.16 7.87 5.67
C PHE A 97 0.65 8.04 5.79
N GLU A 98 0.08 7.63 6.92
CA GLU A 98 -1.34 7.81 7.24
C GLU A 98 -1.53 8.26 8.68
N MET A 99 -2.67 8.89 8.92
CA MET A 99 -3.15 9.24 10.25
C MET A 99 -4.45 8.49 10.54
N GLY A 100 -4.59 7.99 11.76
CA GLY A 100 -5.81 7.32 12.21
C GLY A 100 -6.25 7.81 13.59
N ASP A 101 -7.52 7.58 13.88
CA ASP A 101 -8.15 7.89 15.17
C ASP A 101 -9.07 6.77 15.68
N THR A 102 -9.07 5.62 14.98
CA THR A 102 -9.81 4.40 15.32
C THR A 102 -8.88 3.28 15.78
N ASP A 103 -9.44 2.28 16.48
CA ASP A 103 -8.70 1.09 16.93
C ASP A 103 -8.21 0.19 15.79
N LYS A 104 -8.66 0.43 14.55
CA LYS A 104 -8.28 -0.30 13.33
C LYS A 104 -7.91 0.65 12.21
N MET A 105 -6.92 0.26 11.41
CA MET A 105 -6.47 1.00 10.24
C MET A 105 -6.19 0.06 9.06
N GLU A 106 -6.43 0.55 7.85
CA GLU A 106 -5.96 -0.04 6.60
C GLU A 106 -5.19 1.02 5.81
N MET A 107 -4.00 0.68 5.32
CA MET A 107 -3.12 1.55 4.54
C MET A 107 -2.62 0.80 3.32
N ASP A 108 -2.81 1.36 2.13
CA ASP A 108 -2.26 0.80 0.89
C ASP A 108 -0.76 1.08 0.78
N ILE A 109 0.03 0.04 0.48
CA ILE A 109 1.48 0.14 0.25
C ILE A 109 1.85 -0.64 -1.02
N SER A 110 3.07 -0.46 -1.55
CA SER A 110 3.49 -1.33 -2.67
C SER A 110 3.65 -2.77 -2.21
N GLY A 111 3.23 -3.70 -3.07
CA GLY A 111 3.48 -5.14 -2.91
C GLY A 111 4.81 -5.60 -3.51
N ASP A 112 5.71 -4.67 -3.82
CA ASP A 112 6.99 -4.99 -4.43
C ASP A 112 7.87 -5.79 -3.46
N PRO A 113 8.66 -6.76 -3.96
CA PRO A 113 9.60 -7.46 -3.10
C PRO A 113 10.58 -6.49 -2.46
N GLY A 114 10.86 -6.66 -1.17
CA GLY A 114 11.75 -5.75 -0.44
C GLY A 114 11.69 -5.89 1.06
N ASN A 115 12.60 -5.17 1.73
CA ASN A 115 12.60 -5.03 3.18
C ASN A 115 11.88 -3.72 3.54
N TYR A 116 10.93 -3.81 4.44
CA TYR A 116 10.10 -2.70 4.87
C TYR A 116 10.26 -2.49 6.38
N SER A 117 10.22 -1.23 6.80
CA SER A 117 10.07 -0.83 8.19
C SER A 117 8.74 -0.12 8.39
N ILE A 118 8.13 -0.31 9.55
CA ILE A 118 6.93 0.39 10.00
C ILE A 118 7.21 1.06 11.34
N ASP A 119 6.82 2.32 11.46
CA ASP A 119 6.81 3.08 12.72
C ASP A 119 5.40 3.62 12.98
N ILE A 120 4.94 3.52 14.22
CA ILE A 120 3.65 3.99 14.70
C ILE A 120 3.90 4.88 15.91
N GLU A 121 3.31 6.07 15.92
CA GLU A 121 3.35 6.99 17.07
C GLU A 121 1.93 7.39 17.44
N THR A 122 1.56 7.21 18.71
CA THR A 122 0.24 7.59 19.25
C THR A 122 0.29 8.96 19.91
N GLU A 123 -0.87 9.60 20.06
CA GLU A 123 -1.04 10.86 20.79
C GLU A 123 -0.60 10.76 22.26
N SER A 124 -0.74 9.57 22.87
CA SER A 124 -0.24 9.29 24.22
C SER A 124 1.29 9.25 24.31
N GLY A 125 1.99 9.28 23.17
CA GLY A 125 3.45 9.22 23.08
C GLY A 125 4.02 7.80 23.11
N ASP A 126 3.17 6.77 22.93
CA ASP A 126 3.65 5.40 22.70
C ASP A 126 4.17 5.29 21.27
N THR A 127 5.31 4.60 21.12
CA THR A 127 5.92 4.36 19.81
C THR A 127 6.07 2.86 19.60
N PHE A 128 5.67 2.36 18.44
CA PHE A 128 5.84 0.97 18.02
C PHE A 128 6.63 0.92 16.71
N THR A 129 7.52 -0.05 16.57
CA THR A 129 8.30 -0.26 15.34
C THR A 129 8.31 -1.73 14.96
N GLY A 130 8.42 -2.01 13.66
CA GLY A 130 8.52 -3.36 13.12
C GLY A 130 9.27 -3.39 11.81
N ASN A 131 9.79 -4.57 11.45
CA ASN A 131 10.40 -4.81 10.15
C ASN A 131 9.79 -6.06 9.52
N PHE A 132 9.61 -6.05 8.21
CA PHE A 132 9.07 -7.18 7.45
C PHE A 132 9.66 -7.25 6.04
N THR A 133 9.50 -8.39 5.40
CA THR A 133 10.00 -8.62 4.04
C THR A 133 8.85 -9.15 3.18
N LEU A 134 8.69 -8.54 2.00
CA LEU A 134 7.83 -9.05 0.93
C LEU A 134 8.69 -9.81 -0.09
N GLN A 135 8.22 -10.97 -0.56
CA GLN A 135 8.93 -11.88 -1.46
C GLN A 135 8.22 -12.00 -2.81
#